data_AF-A0A3B0TM33-F1
#
_entry.id   AF-A0A3B0TM33-F1
#
_cell.length_a   1.000
_cell.length_b   1.000
_cell.length_c   1.000
_cell.angle_alpha   90.00
_cell.angle_beta   90.00
_cell.angle_gamma   90.00
#
_symmetry.space_group_name_H-M   'P 1'
#
loop_
_entity.id
_entity.type
_entity.pdbx_description
1 polymer ?
#
loop_
_entity_poly.entity_id
_entity_poly.type
_entity_poly.pdbx_seq_one_letter_code
_entity_poly.pdbx_strand_id
1 'polypeptide(L)' 'MAQYKGKSTIQWNYDHLGEGETLLFIHGWGVDRRIWRQQTKYFSKKWNVLSVDLPGHG' A
#
# COMPACT_ATOMS: atom_id res chain seq x y z
N MET A 1 1.36 4.55 24.86
CA MET A 1 1.81 5.84 24.29
C MET A 1 1.69 5.74 22.78
N ALA A 2 0.88 6.56 22.13
CA ALA A 2 0.89 6.65 20.67
C ALA A 2 1.32 8.07 20.29
N GLN A 3 2.59 8.21 19.95
CA GLN A 3 3.05 9.32 19.12
C GLN A 3 3.69 8.71 17.89
N TYR A 4 3.16 9.04 16.72
CA TYR A 4 3.86 8.84 15.46
C TYR A 4 3.94 10.21 14.78
N LYS A 5 5.04 10.92 15.02
CA LYS A 5 5.38 12.12 14.27
C LYS A 5 6.45 11.76 13.26
N GLY A 6 6.04 11.58 12.02
CA GLY A 6 6.87 11.86 10.87
C GLY A 6 6.23 13.02 10.11
N LYS A 7 6.71 14.26 10.32
CA LYS A 7 6.53 15.31 9.29
C LYS A 7 7.53 15.00 8.17
N SER A 8 7.22 13.94 7.42
CA SER A 8 7.97 13.59 6.22
C SER A 8 7.41 14.41 5.07
N THR A 9 8.29 14.97 4.24
CA THR A 9 7.92 15.59 2.96
C THR A 9 7.72 14.54 1.86
N ILE A 10 7.92 13.25 2.18
CA ILE A 10 7.76 12.15 1.24
C ILE A 10 6.30 12.05 0.83
N GLN A 11 6.07 12.14 -0.48
CA GLN A 11 4.80 11.80 -1.10
C GLN A 11 4.74 10.29 -1.31
N TRP A 12 3.67 9.67 -0.84
CA TRP A 12 3.45 8.24 -1.00
C TRP A 12 2.64 7.98 -2.25
N ASN A 13 3.14 7.10 -3.10
CA ASN A 13 2.37 6.52 -4.19
C ASN A 13 1.72 5.24 -3.70
N TYR A 14 0.41 5.13 -3.86
CA TYR A 14 -0.34 3.94 -3.44
C TYR A 14 -1.56 3.73 -4.33
N ASP A 15 -1.98 2.46 -4.43
CA ASP A 15 -3.28 2.10 -4.96
C ASP A 15 -4.19 1.71 -3.78
N HIS A 16 -5.48 2.00 -3.94
CA HIS A 16 -6.52 1.73 -2.95
C HIS A 16 -7.74 1.13 -3.65
N LEU A 17 -8.23 -0.01 -3.17
CA LEU A 17 -9.42 -0.65 -3.74
C LEU A 17 -10.16 -1.51 -2.70
N GLY A 18 -11.48 -1.42 -2.71
CA GLY A 18 -12.35 -2.16 -1.81
C GLY A 18 -12.62 -1.41 -0.50
N GLU A 19 -13.32 -2.08 0.40
CA GLU A 19 -13.78 -1.54 1.69
C GLU A 19 -13.71 -2.65 2.75
N GLY A 20 -13.71 -2.28 4.04
CA GLY A 20 -13.64 -3.23 5.16
C GLY A 20 -12.32 -3.14 5.94
N GLU A 21 -11.89 -4.26 6.54
CA GLU A 21 -10.63 -4.34 7.29
C GLU A 21 -9.43 -4.15 6.33
N THR A 22 -8.43 -3.40 6.78
CA THR A 22 -7.31 -3.00 5.92
C THR A 22 -6.32 -4.14 5.72
N LEU A 23 -6.06 -4.48 4.46
CA LEU A 23 -4.97 -5.34 4.03
C LEU A 23 -3.92 -4.51 3.30
N LEU A 24 -2.72 -4.37 3.89
CA LEU A 24 -1.61 -3.61 3.31
C LEU A 24 -0.60 -4.54 2.63
N PHE A 25 -0.37 -4.32 1.34
CA PHE A 25 0.70 -4.96 0.59
C PHE A 25 1.96 -4.08 0.55
N ILE A 26 3.09 -4.69 0.91
CA ILE A 26 4.42 -4.09 0.86
C ILE A 26 5.26 -4.88 -0.15
N HIS A 27 5.86 -4.20 -1.12
CA HIS A 27 6.69 -4.86 -2.14
C HIS A 27 8.13 -5.12 -1.63
N GLY A 28 8.86 -5.98 -2.35
CA GLY A 28 10.28 -6.26 -2.12
C GLY A 28 11.20 -5.36 -2.96
N TRP A 29 12.50 -5.67 -2.98
CA TRP A 29 13.49 -4.91 -3.75
C TRP A 29 13.30 -5.03 -5.27
N GLY A 30 13.58 -3.96 -6.01
CA GLY A 30 13.60 -3.95 -7.48
C GLY A 30 12.22 -3.93 -8.16
N VAL A 31 11.16 -3.72 -7.38
CA VAL A 31 9.77 -3.66 -7.85
C VAL A 31 9.02 -2.53 -7.15
N ASP A 32 7.79 -2.26 -7.57
CA ASP A 32 6.89 -1.26 -7.00
C ASP A 32 5.51 -1.90 -6.68
N ARG A 33 4.55 -1.10 -6.19
CA ARG A 33 3.20 -1.55 -5.79
C ARG A 33 2.46 -2.37 -6.84
N ARG A 34 2.74 -2.17 -8.14
CA ARG A 34 2.07 -2.84 -9.27
C ARG A 34 2.29 -4.35 -9.29
N ILE A 35 3.30 -4.88 -8.58
CA ILE A 35 3.49 -6.33 -8.40
C ILE A 35 2.25 -7.00 -7.79
N TRP A 36 1.46 -6.26 -7.01
CA TRP A 36 0.27 -6.75 -6.32
C TRP A 36 -1.03 -6.58 -7.11
N ARG A 37 -1.00 -6.08 -8.36
CA ARG A 37 -2.22 -5.70 -9.10
C ARG A 37 -3.29 -6.79 -9.17
N GLN A 38 -2.90 -8.06 -9.31
CA GLN A 38 -3.87 -9.16 -9.40
C GLN A 38 -4.42 -9.53 -8.01
N GLN A 39 -3.57 -9.51 -6.99
CA GLN A 39 -3.92 -9.74 -5.60
C GLN A 39 -4.87 -8.63 -5.11
N THR A 40 -4.60 -7.36 -5.42
CA THR A 40 -5.48 -6.23 -5.12
C THR A 40 -6.88 -6.43 -5.69
N LYS A 41 -7.00 -6.85 -6.96
CA LYS A 41 -8.30 -7.16 -7.58
C LYS A 41 -9.03 -8.32 -6.91
N TYR A 42 -8.30 -9.33 -6.44
CA TYR A 42 -8.89 -10.49 -5.79
C TYR A 42 -9.38 -10.16 -4.37
N PHE A 43 -8.52 -9.56 -3.55
CA PHE A 43 -8.80 -9.30 -2.13
C PHE A 43 -9.74 -8.10 -1.92
N SER A 44 -9.78 -7.12 -2.82
CA SER A 44 -10.68 -5.96 -2.72
C SER A 44 -12.16 -6.30 -2.68
N LYS A 45 -12.55 -7.52 -3.05
CA LYS A 45 -13.93 -8.02 -2.91
C LYS A 45 -14.38 -8.15 -1.45
N LYS A 46 -13.44 -8.20 -0.49
CA LYS A 46 -13.73 -8.39 0.94
C LYS A 46 -12.96 -7.42 1.86
N TRP A 47 -11.82 -6.90 1.39
CA TRP A 47 -10.90 -6.11 2.20
C TRP A 47 -10.76 -4.70 1.64
N ASN A 48 -10.44 -3.74 2.51
CA ASN A 48 -9.88 -2.47 2.09
C ASN A 48 -8.40 -2.70 1.75
N VAL A 49 -8.08 -2.83 0.45
CA VAL A 49 -6.72 -3.16 0.04
C VAL A 49 -5.93 -1.89 -0.28
N LEU A 50 -4.75 -1.77 0.34
CA LEU A 50 -3.74 -0.76 0.04
C LEU A 50 -2.48 -1.44 -0.49
N SER A 51 -1.91 -0.93 -1.58
CA SER A 51 -0.56 -1.31 -2.03
C SER A 51 0.27 -0.05 -2.24
N VAL A 52 1.44 0.02 -1.60
CA VAL A 52 2.25 1.24 -1.50
C VAL A 52 3.60 1.08 -2.19
N ASP A 53 4.15 2.17 -2.73
CA ASP A 53 5.56 2.24 -3.08
C ASP A 53 6.35 2.66 -1.84
N LEU A 54 7.38 1.89 -1.49
CA LEU A 54 8.34 2.28 -0.47
C LEU A 54 9.20 3.45 -0.96
N PRO A 55 9.71 4.33 -0.07
CA PRO A 55 10.55 5.46 -0.47
C PRO A 55 11.69 5.03 -1.41
N GLY A 56 11.89 5.79 -2.50
CA GLY A 56 12.88 5.50 -3.54
C GLY A 56 12.43 4.50 -4.61
N HIS A 57 11.17 4.04 -4.59
CA HIS A 57 10.57 3.17 -5.60
C HIS A 57 9.35 3.84 -6.27
N GLY A 58 8.90 3.28 -7.40
CA GLY A 58 7.75 3.74 -8.20
C GLY A 58 7.92 3.53 -9.70
#